data_AF-A0A450SAM6-F1
#
_entry.id   AF-A0A450SAM6-F1
#
_cell.length_a   1.000
_cell.length_b   1.000
_cell.length_c   1.000
_cell.angle_alpha   90.00
_cell.angle_beta   90.00
_cell.angle_gamma   90.00
#
_symmetry.space_group_name_H-M   'P 1'
#
loop_
_entity.id
_entity.type
_entity.pdbx_description
1 polymer ?
#
loop_
_entity_poly.entity_id
_entity_poly.type
_entity_poly.pdbx_seq_one_letter_code
_entity_poly.pdbx_strand_id
1 'polypeptide(L)' 'MTQADLDRATFRVGLEPAPRRQQITLSLDTGLIDYFKSKAGEHGYQALISETLRQAKEREIGEETRR' A
#
# COMPACT_ATOMS: atom_id res chain seq x y z
N MET A 1 19.96 18.57 14.57
CA MET A 1 19.27 17.32 14.18
C MET A 1 20.20 16.56 13.26
N THR A 2 20.51 15.32 13.60
CA THR A 2 21.38 14.44 12.81
C THR A 2 20.55 13.39 12.07
N GLN A 3 21.13 12.74 11.06
CA GLN A 3 20.45 11.66 10.32
C GLN A 3 19.97 10.54 11.27
N ALA A 4 20.78 10.21 12.28
CA ALA A 4 20.43 9.24 13.33
C ALA A 4 19.20 9.66 14.16
N ASP A 5 18.96 10.97 14.32
CA ASP A 5 17.78 11.47 15.02
C ASP A 5 16.50 11.29 14.18
N LEU A 6 16.61 11.41 12.85
CA LEU A 6 15.51 11.19 11.91
C LEU A 6 15.19 9.70 11.74
N ASP A 7 16.19 8.83 11.75
CA ASP A 7 16.02 7.37 11.64
C ASP A 7 15.36 6.77 12.88
N ARG A 8 15.65 7.31 14.08
CA ARG A 8 15.01 6.90 15.34
C ARG A 8 13.59 7.46 15.50
N ALA A 9 13.18 8.42 14.68
CA ALA A 9 11.88 9.06 14.82
C ALA A 9 10.74 8.09 14.46
N THR A 10 9.92 7.74 15.46
CA THR A 10 8.70 6.97 15.27
C THR A 10 7.58 7.90 14.79
N PHE A 11 7.01 7.61 13.62
CA PHE A 11 5.84 8.35 13.13
C PHE A 11 4.63 8.01 14.00
N ARG A 12 3.99 9.04 14.56
CA ARG A 12 2.84 8.91 15.46
C ARG A 12 1.71 9.83 15.02
N VAL A 13 0.48 9.35 15.07
CA VAL A 13 -0.75 10.15 14.86
C VAL A 13 -1.60 9.99 16.11
N GLY A 14 -1.93 11.10 16.78
CA GLY A 14 -2.70 11.04 18.02
C GLY A 14 -1.99 10.31 19.17
N LEU A 15 -0.65 10.40 19.24
CA LEU A 15 0.24 9.68 20.18
C LEU A 15 0.40 8.17 19.93
N GLU A 16 -0.38 7.59 19.02
CA GLU A 16 -0.26 6.18 18.63
C GLU A 16 0.73 5.98 17.48
N PRO A 17 1.56 4.91 17.50
CA PRO A 17 2.43 4.56 16.37
C PRO A 17 1.57 4.30 15.12
N ALA A 18 1.76 5.11 14.08
CA ALA A 18 1.04 4.95 12.83
C ALA A 18 1.98 4.34 11.77
N PRO A 19 1.51 3.38 10.95
CA PRO A 19 2.30 2.89 9.84
C PRO A 19 2.62 4.05 8.90
N ARG A 20 3.90 4.27 8.65
CA ARG A 20 4.36 5.30 7.71
C ARG A 20 3.87 4.91 6.32
N ARG A 21 3.12 5.80 5.67
CA ARG A 21 2.71 5.61 4.28
C ARG A 21 3.97 5.59 3.43
N GLN A 22 4.38 4.42 2.98
CA GLN A 22 5.53 4.26 2.11
C GLN A 22 5.07 4.46 0.66
N GLN A 23 5.66 5.44 -0.02
CA GLN A 23 5.45 5.65 -1.44
C GLN A 23 6.62 5.00 -2.18
N ILE A 24 6.30 4.09 -3.10
CA ILE A 24 7.28 3.44 -3.97
C ILE A 24 6.92 3.70 -5.42
N THR A 25 7.93 3.76 -6.29
CA THR A 25 7.75 3.74 -7.74
C THR A 25 7.88 2.30 -8.21
N LEU A 26 6.83 1.77 -8.83
CA LEU A 26 6.79 0.42 -9.39
C LEU A 26 6.41 0.52 -10.87
N SER A 27 7.11 -0.25 -11.71
CA SER A 27 6.72 -0.44 -13.11
C SER A 27 5.65 -1.53 -13.18
N LEU A 28 4.53 -1.21 -13.81
CA LEU A 28 3.43 -2.14 -14.06
C LEU A 28 3.24 -2.27 -15.57
N ASP A 29 2.78 -3.44 -16.01
CA ASP A 29 2.41 -3.67 -17.40
C ASP A 29 1.31 -2.69 -17.87
N THR A 30 1.40 -2.24 -19.12
CA THR A 30 0.47 -1.26 -19.69
C THR A 30 -0.97 -1.76 -19.70
N GLY A 31 -1.19 -3.04 -20.04
CA GLY A 31 -2.53 -3.63 -20.07
C GLY A 31 -3.16 -3.69 -18.67
N LEU A 32 -2.34 -3.91 -17.65
CA LEU A 32 -2.79 -3.89 -16.26
C LEU A 32 -3.16 -2.48 -15.80
N ILE A 33 -2.36 -1.48 -16.16
CA ILE A 33 -2.67 -0.07 -15.89
C ILE A 33 -4.00 0.32 -16.54
N ASP A 34 -4.21 -0.06 -17.81
CA ASP A 34 -5.44 0.28 -18.54
C ASP A 34 -6.67 -0.45 -17.98
N TYR A 35 -6.51 -1.70 -17.54
CA TYR A 35 -7.54 -2.41 -16.80
C TYR A 35 -7.97 -1.63 -15.55
N PHE A 36 -7.02 -1.23 -14.70
CA PHE A 36 -7.33 -0.50 -13.48
C PHE A 36 -7.86 0.91 -13.76
N LYS A 37 -7.41 1.58 -14.82
CA LYS A 37 -7.98 2.86 -15.28
C LYS A 37 -9.43 2.71 -15.74
N SER A 38 -9.76 1.68 -16.50
CA SER A 38 -11.14 1.46 -16.97
C SER A 38 -12.11 1.11 -15.84
N LYS A 39 -11.60 0.46 -14.78
CA LYS A 39 -12.35 0.11 -13.57
C LYS A 39 -12.41 1.24 -12.54
N ALA A 40 -11.46 2.16 -12.61
CA ALA A 40 -11.43 3.31 -11.73
C ALA A 40 -12.48 4.32 -12.18
N GLY A 41 -13.57 4.41 -11.43
CA GLY A 41 -14.43 5.59 -11.45
C GLY A 41 -13.75 6.77 -10.76
N GLU A 42 -14.48 7.50 -9.92
CA GLU A 42 -13.98 8.72 -9.27
C GLU A 42 -12.83 8.50 -8.27
N HIS A 43 -12.70 7.29 -7.70
CA HIS A 43 -11.71 6.98 -6.66
C HIS A 43 -10.27 6.83 -7.17
N GLY A 44 -10.05 6.83 -8.48
CA GLY A 44 -8.73 6.73 -9.10
C GLY A 44 -8.12 5.33 -9.08
N TYR A 45 -7.37 4.99 -10.13
CA TYR A 45 -6.84 3.64 -10.34
C TYR A 45 -5.77 3.21 -9.33
N GLN A 46 -5.03 4.16 -8.75
CA GLN A 46 -4.03 3.87 -7.71
C GLN A 46 -4.65 3.32 -6.42
N ALA A 47 -5.82 3.84 -6.03
CA ALA A 47 -6.55 3.34 -4.87
C ALA A 47 -7.02 1.91 -5.11
N LEU A 48 -7.52 1.62 -6.31
CA LEU A 48 -7.99 0.31 -6.71
C LEU A 48 -6.86 -0.74 -6.75
N ILE A 49 -5.68 -0.37 -7.23
CA ILE A 49 -4.48 -1.22 -7.19
C ILE A 49 -4.11 -1.53 -5.74
N SER A 50 -4.05 -0.51 -4.89
CA SER A 50 -3.68 -0.66 -3.48
C SER A 50 -4.64 -1.57 -2.71
N GLU A 51 -5.94 -1.45 -3.00
CA GLU A 51 -6.99 -2.29 -2.42
C GLU A 51 -6.86 -3.74 -2.89
N THR A 52 -6.63 -3.94 -4.19
CA THR A 52 -6.45 -5.28 -4.78
C THR A 52 -5.25 -6.00 -4.16
N LEU A 53 -4.12 -5.30 -3.97
CA LEU A 53 -2.94 -5.85 -3.32
C LEU A 53 -3.19 -6.21 -1.85
N ARG A 54 -4.00 -5.41 -1.13
CA ARG A 54 -4.39 -5.72 0.25
C ARG A 54 -5.23 -6.99 0.32
N GLN A 55 -6.23 -7.11 -0.55
CA GLN A 55 -7.09 -8.30 -0.59
C GLN A 55 -6.32 -9.57 -1.00
N ALA A 56 -5.38 -9.45 -1.94
CA ALA A 56 -4.52 -10.57 -2.32
C ALA A 56 -3.68 -11.05 -1.13
N LYS A 57 -3.07 -10.13 -0.38
CA LYS A 57 -2.33 -10.43 0.86
C LYS A 57 -3.24 -11.09 1.91
N GLU A 58 -4.43 -10.57 2.14
CA GLU A 58 -5.38 -11.12 3.13
C GLU A 58 -5.82 -12.53 2.77
N ARG A 59 -6.02 -12.83 1.48
CA ARG A 59 -6.33 -14.18 1.00
C ARG A 59 -5.17 -15.14 1.22
N GLU A 60 -3.95 -14.74 0.88
CA GLU A 60 -2.74 -15.54 1.09
C GLU A 60 -2.54 -15.90 2.57
N ILE A 61 -2.65 -14.91 3.47
CA ILE A 61 -2.52 -15.11 4.91
C ILE A 61 -3.66 -15.97 5.47
N GLY A 62 -4.90 -15.73 5.00
CA GLY A 62 -6.06 -16.51 5.41
C GLY A 62 -5.99 -17.98 4.97
N GLU A 63 -5.38 -18.25 3.81
CA GLU A 63 -5.11 -19.59 3.31
C GLU A 63 -3.94 -20.27 4.04
N GLU A 64 -2.91 -19.51 4.39
CA GLU A 64 -1.75 -20.00 5.15
C GLU A 64 -2.10 -20.34 6.61
N THR A 65 -2.98 -19.55 7.24
CA THR A 65 -3.49 -19.82 8.60
C THR A 65 -4.39 -21.07 8.64
N ARG A 66 -4.89 -21.52 7.47
CA ARG A 66 -5.76 -22.69 7.34
C ARG A 66 -5.01 -23.96 6.92
N ARG A 67 -3.68 -23.90 6.76
CA ARG A 67 -2.83 -25.06 6.46
C ARG A 67 -2.17 -25.65 7.71
#